data_AF-A0A090MR97-F1
#
_entry.id   AF-A0A090MR97-F1
#
_cell.length_a   1.000
_cell.length_b   1.000
_cell.length_c   1.000
_cell.angle_alpha   90.00
_cell.angle_beta   90.00
_cell.angle_gamma   90.00
#
_symmetry.space_group_name_H-M   'P 1'
#
loop_
_entity.id
_entity.type
_entity.pdbx_description
1 polymer ?
#
loop_
_entity_poly.entity_id
_entity_poly.type
_entity_poly.pdbx_seq_one_letter_code
_entity_poly.pdbx_strand_id
1 'polypeptide(L)'
;MTKKAAQPKKPKQTSRRGLAIVHRKFGCFWAREVFDNEQTAKAYFDRYWDSFPAPKSRHPSWKEYRLVKVRQSLVYTGEVQT
;
A
#
# COMPACT_ATOMS: atom_id res chain seq x y z
N MET A 1 12.92 2.14 -48.15
CA MET A 1 12.87 1.26 -46.95
C MET A 1 12.55 2.13 -45.73
N THR A 2 11.31 2.13 -45.26
CA THR A 2 10.85 2.98 -44.15
C THR A 2 11.12 2.28 -42.82
N LYS A 3 12.05 2.82 -42.03
CA LYS A 3 12.32 2.36 -40.65
C LYS A 3 11.09 2.69 -39.78
N LYS A 4 10.34 1.66 -39.34
CA LYS A 4 9.30 1.82 -38.30
C LYS A 4 9.99 2.22 -37.00
N ALA A 5 9.70 3.42 -36.50
CA ALA A 5 10.07 3.83 -35.15
C ALA A 5 9.43 2.85 -34.15
N ALA A 6 10.24 2.29 -33.26
CA ALA A 6 9.77 1.44 -32.17
C ALA A 6 8.89 2.31 -31.25
N GLN A 7 7.59 1.99 -31.16
CA GLN A 7 6.70 2.66 -30.22
C GLN A 7 7.17 2.34 -28.79
N PRO A 8 7.30 3.33 -27.89
CA PRO A 8 7.64 3.07 -26.49
C PRO A 8 6.55 2.16 -25.90
N LYS A 9 6.96 0.99 -25.38
CA LYS A 9 6.05 0.08 -24.70
C LYS A 9 5.41 0.85 -23.55
N LYS A 10 4.08 1.01 -23.58
CA LYS A 10 3.32 1.63 -22.49
C LYS A 10 3.72 0.95 -21.16
N PRO A 11 3.88 1.71 -20.07
CA PRO A 11 4.21 1.13 -18.78
C PRO A 11 3.18 0.04 -18.46
N LYS A 12 3.67 -1.18 -18.18
CA LYS A 12 2.82 -2.32 -17.86
C LYS A 12 2.22 -2.06 -16.48
N GLN A 13 1.06 -1.43 -16.45
CA GLN A 13 0.33 -1.17 -15.21
C GLN A 13 -0.12 -2.51 -14.63
N THR A 14 0.59 -2.97 -13.60
CA THR A 14 0.14 -4.11 -12.82
C THR A 14 -0.78 -3.57 -11.72
N SER A 15 -1.97 -4.16 -11.58
CA SER A 15 -2.87 -3.75 -10.49
C SER A 15 -2.94 -4.86 -9.46
N ARG A 16 -2.57 -4.54 -8.22
CA ARG A 16 -2.75 -5.44 -7.07
C ARG A 16 -4.06 -5.11 -6.38
N ARG A 17 -4.89 -6.13 -6.11
CA ARG A 17 -6.07 -6.01 -5.25
C ARG A 17 -5.71 -6.49 -3.86
N GLY A 18 -6.29 -5.89 -2.84
CA GLY A 18 -6.17 -6.36 -1.47
C GLY A 18 -6.84 -5.41 -0.48
N LEU A 19 -6.36 -5.39 0.75
CA LEU A 19 -6.91 -4.65 1.86
C LEU A 19 -5.96 -3.52 2.27
N ALA A 20 -6.50 -2.34 2.52
CA ALA A 20 -5.76 -1.23 3.10
C ALA A 20 -6.33 -0.86 4.47
N ILE A 21 -5.45 -0.41 5.36
CA ILE A 21 -5.80 0.06 6.71
C ILE A 21 -6.20 1.53 6.60
N VAL A 22 -7.41 1.85 7.03
CA VAL A 22 -7.96 3.20 6.99
C VAL A 22 -8.46 3.59 8.37
N HIS A 23 -8.15 4.82 8.80
CA HIS A 23 -8.67 5.34 10.05
C HIS A 23 -10.19 5.56 9.95
N ARG A 24 -10.98 5.02 10.89
CA ARG A 24 -12.45 5.07 10.83
C ARG A 24 -12.99 6.49 10.84
N LYS A 25 -12.45 7.34 11.73
CA LYS A 25 -12.89 8.74 11.90
C LYS A 25 -12.51 9.65 10.74
N PHE A 26 -11.28 9.55 10.25
CA PHE A 26 -10.74 10.50 9.26
C PHE A 26 -10.82 9.98 7.82
N GLY A 27 -11.07 8.69 7.60
CA GLY A 27 -11.10 8.10 6.26
C GLY A 27 -9.74 8.07 5.56
N CYS A 28 -8.65 8.41 6.25
CA CYS A 28 -7.31 8.44 5.69
C CYS A 28 -6.65 7.06 5.71
N PHE A 29 -5.88 6.75 4.65
CA PHE A 29 -5.01 5.59 4.62
C PHE A 29 -3.93 5.73 5.70
N TRP A 30 -3.80 4.68 6.52
CA TRP A 30 -2.78 4.62 7.55
C TRP A 30 -1.44 4.08 7.00
N ALA A 31 -1.49 3.11 6.08
CA ALA A 31 -0.34 2.53 5.42
C ALA A 31 -0.44 2.63 3.90
N ARG A 32 0.71 2.57 3.22
CA ARG A 32 0.79 2.54 1.74
C ARG A 32 0.71 1.13 1.19
N GLU A 33 0.95 0.13 2.03
CA GLU A 33 0.92 -1.28 1.71
C GLU A 33 -0.51 -1.79 1.53
N VAL A 34 -0.63 -2.78 0.63
CA VAL A 34 -1.86 -3.54 0.41
C VAL A 34 -1.64 -4.95 0.92
N PHE A 35 -2.52 -5.38 1.81
CA PHE A 35 -2.46 -6.65 2.51
C PHE A 35 -3.41 -7.66 1.86
N ASP A 36 -3.04 -8.94 1.88
CA ASP A 36 -3.86 -9.99 1.27
C ASP A 36 -5.01 -10.43 2.20
N ASN A 37 -4.83 -10.27 3.53
CA ASN A 37 -5.81 -10.65 4.54
C ASN A 37 -5.76 -9.74 5.78
N GLU A 38 -6.74 -9.88 6.66
CA GLU A 38 -6.85 -9.06 7.88
C GLU A 38 -5.74 -9.33 8.90
N GLN A 39 -5.32 -10.59 9.04
CA GLN A 39 -4.31 -10.99 10.01
C GLN A 39 -2.94 -10.34 9.72
N THR A 40 -2.54 -10.31 8.44
CA THR A 40 -1.30 -9.65 8.00
C THR A 40 -1.35 -8.14 8.19
N ALA A 41 -2.48 -7.51 7.90
CA ALA A 41 -2.67 -6.08 8.14
C ALA A 41 -2.57 -5.73 9.63
N LYS A 42 -3.24 -6.50 10.50
CA LYS A 42 -3.19 -6.30 11.95
C LYS A 42 -1.79 -6.54 12.51
N ALA A 43 -1.11 -7.61 12.08
CA ALA A 43 0.25 -7.89 12.51
C ALA A 43 1.25 -6.79 12.10
N TYR A 44 1.09 -6.21 10.91
CA TYR A 44 1.90 -5.08 10.46
C TYR A 44 1.64 -3.83 11.34
N PHE A 45 0.38 -3.54 11.65
CA PHE A 45 0.01 -2.44 12.54
C PHE A 45 0.59 -2.59 13.95
N ASP A 46 0.40 -3.76 14.57
CA ASP A 46 0.89 -4.04 15.91
C ASP A 46 2.43 -3.94 15.94
N ARG A 47 3.13 -4.54 14.96
CA ARG A 47 4.59 -4.46 14.85
C ARG A 47 5.10 -3.03 14.69
N TYR A 48 4.43 -2.22 13.87
CA TYR A 48 4.82 -0.82 13.67
C TYR A 48 4.79 -0.08 15.00
N TRP A 49 3.68 -0.14 15.73
CA TRP A 49 3.53 0.58 17.00
C TRP A 49 4.37 -0.02 18.13
N ASP A 50 4.54 -1.33 18.19
CA ASP A 50 5.43 -1.97 19.16
C ASP A 50 6.91 -1.56 18.97
N SER A 51 7.29 -1.08 17.79
CA SER A 51 8.65 -0.56 17.55
C SER A 51 8.86 0.88 18.02
N PHE A 52 7.78 1.61 18.37
CA PHE A 52 7.91 2.96 18.92
C PHE A 52 8.31 2.93 20.40
N PRO A 53 9.29 3.75 20.81
CA PRO A 53 9.66 3.90 22.22
C PRO A 53 8.66 4.80 22.95
N ALA A 54 7.38 4.45 22.90
CA ALA A 54 6.31 5.11 23.61
C ALA A 54 5.57 4.10 24.51
N PRO A 55 4.93 4.54 25.61
CA PRO A 55 4.06 3.67 26.39
C PRO A 55 2.91 3.17 25.52
N LYS A 56 2.56 1.88 25.64
CA LYS A 56 1.43 1.27 24.90
C LYS A 56 0.11 2.01 25.07
N SER A 57 -0.09 2.73 26.17
CA SER A 57 -1.28 3.57 26.40
C SER A 57 -1.40 4.76 25.45
N ARG A 58 -0.32 5.17 24.80
CA ARG A 58 -0.31 6.20 23.75
C ARG A 58 -0.39 5.62 22.34
N HIS A 59 -0.35 4.29 22.20
CA HIS A 59 -0.46 3.66 20.88
C HIS A 59 -1.93 3.70 20.46
N PRO A 60 -2.22 4.07 19.20
CA PRO A 60 -3.58 4.08 18.71
C PRO A 60 -4.14 2.65 18.68
N SER A 61 -5.43 2.51 18.96
CA SER A 61 -6.06 1.20 19.05
C SER A 61 -6.45 0.71 17.66
N TRP A 62 -6.25 -0.59 17.38
CA TRP A 62 -6.74 -1.21 16.15
C TRP A 62 -8.24 -0.95 15.89
N LYS A 63 -9.04 -0.81 16.96
CA LYS A 63 -10.48 -0.51 16.87
C LYS A 63 -10.79 0.83 16.18
N GLU A 64 -9.84 1.77 16.17
CA GLU A 64 -9.95 3.06 15.50
C GLU A 64 -9.76 2.95 13.99
N TYR A 65 -9.33 1.79 13.49
CA TYR A 65 -9.07 1.50 12.09
C TYR A 65 -10.06 0.46 11.54
N ARG A 66 -10.17 0.42 10.22
CA ARG A 66 -10.91 -0.60 9.47
C ARG A 66 -10.13 -0.99 8.22
N LEU A 67 -10.44 -2.17 7.71
CA LEU A 67 -9.93 -2.62 6.43
C LEU A 67 -10.92 -2.27 5.33
N VAL A 68 -10.40 -1.73 4.22
CA VAL A 68 -11.18 -1.47 3.01
C VAL A 68 -10.53 -2.19 1.83
N LYS A 69 -11.36 -2.72 0.92
CA LYS A 69 -10.88 -3.33 -0.31
C LYS A 69 -10.36 -2.24 -1.24
N VAL A 70 -9.12 -2.36 -1.67
CA VAL A 70 -8.47 -1.41 -2.57
C VAL A 70 -7.87 -2.09 -3.80
N ARG A 71 -7.65 -1.28 -4.83
CA ARG A 71 -6.88 -1.66 -6.01
C ARG A 71 -5.71 -0.69 -6.13
N GLN A 72 -4.51 -1.17 -5.84
CA GLN A 72 -3.29 -0.40 -6.01
C GLN A 72 -2.81 -0.57 -7.46
N SER A 73 -2.75 0.54 -8.18
CA SER A 73 -2.09 0.57 -9.49
C SER A 73 -0.61 0.77 -9.27
N LEU A 74 0.19 -0.25 -9.58
CA LEU A 74 1.64 -0.14 -9.68
C LEU A 74 1.93 0.37 -11.09
N VAL A 75 2.34 1.64 -11.17
CA VAL A 75 2.93 2.19 -12.39
C VAL A 75 4.42 1.89 -12.30
N TYR A 76 4.88 0.92 -13.09
CA TYR A 76 6.31 0.73 -13.28
C TYR A 76 6.82 1.84 -14.20
N THR A 77 7.28 2.95 -13.61
CA THR A 77 8.18 3.88 -14.29
C THR A 77 9.51 3.15 -14.39
N GLY A 78 9.70 2.41 -15.48
CA GLY A 78 10.99 1.78 -15.76
C GLY A 78 12.03 2.86 -15.95
N GLU A 79 12.76 3.18 -14.89
CA GLU A 79 14.05 3.81 -15.03
C GLU A 79 14.96 2.77 -15.67
N VAL A 80 15.17 2.93 -16.98
CA VAL A 80 16.35 2.41 -17.65
C VAL A 80 17.52 3.16 -17.00
N GLN A 81 18.10 2.59 -15.94
CA GLN A 81 19.44 2.99 -15.50
C GLN A 81 20.38 2.68 -16.65
N THR A 82 20.96 3.75 -17.19
CA THR A 82 22.01 3.74 -18.22
C THR A 82 23.36 3.63 -17.55
#